data_AF-A0A2V3JGB7-F1
#
_entry.id   AF-A0A2V3JGB7-F1
#
_cell.length_a   1.000
_cell.length_b   1.000
_cell.length_c   1.000
_cell.angle_alpha   90.00
_cell.angle_beta   90.00
_cell.angle_gamma   90.00
#
_symmetry.space_group_name_H-M   'P 1'
#
loop_
_entity.id
_entity.type
_entity.pdbx_description
1 polymer ?
#
loop_
_entity_poly.entity_id
_entity_poly.type
_entity_poly.pdbx_seq_one_letter_code
_entity_poly.pdbx_strand_id
1 'polypeptide(L)'
;MNYFDIEFYIRPRPVNKELISALVEAVTDLGSIYNENMGYWSAMDDRGPFEGRSLEEAIDVVSRDQGSIPFFYKNIGYNLDIRPMPISTKLGSIMIYIDHVYLDPSYTEDRLGEKGALDECLMNAEQLVEIAKAVWNVLEPKPIYGLGDYDIYDWMTIPTDEEILNLKVEPHIFILNFYGPELIEKFGKRKLLSMPAYRVEELDDGVMFLKSHLPVEHGYGIGRGISKGICEHMGWKTYFVNIFNIDMFKPRVSEYGIREKKFRNISALKRYLKRDMDKFRKRVESGRVFVILEKPSGKPVPHHVREMGRWVRDEMRAEVTDIAW
;
A
#
# COMPACT_ATOMS: atom_id res chain seq x y z
N MET A 1 -1.46 -12.74 -9.04
CA MET A 1 -2.74 -12.32 -8.46
C MET A 1 -2.37 -11.12 -7.62
N ASN A 2 -2.98 -9.98 -7.88
CA ASN A 2 -2.58 -8.77 -7.18
C ASN A 2 -3.35 -8.75 -5.86
N TYR A 3 -2.67 -8.51 -4.75
CA TYR A 3 -3.34 -8.38 -3.46
C TYR A 3 -3.22 -6.94 -3.01
N PHE A 4 -4.22 -6.48 -2.24
CA PHE A 4 -4.03 -5.29 -1.42
C PHE A 4 -3.66 -5.76 -0.02
N ASP A 5 -2.46 -5.41 0.39
CA ASP A 5 -1.90 -5.83 1.67
C ASP A 5 -1.83 -4.63 2.60
N ILE A 6 -2.16 -4.84 3.87
CA ILE A 6 -1.83 -3.94 4.97
C ILE A 6 -0.88 -4.69 5.89
N GLU A 7 0.31 -4.16 6.12
CA GLU A 7 1.32 -4.76 6.99
C GLU A 7 1.66 -3.82 8.15
N PHE A 8 1.50 -4.32 9.38
CA PHE A 8 1.92 -3.66 10.61
C PHE A 8 3.25 -4.23 11.10
N TYR A 9 4.30 -3.40 11.06
CA TYR A 9 5.64 -3.78 11.51
C TYR A 9 5.76 -3.66 13.02
N ILE A 10 5.96 -4.79 13.69
CA ILE A 10 6.11 -4.89 15.13
C ILE A 10 7.50 -5.40 15.50
N ARG A 11 7.97 -5.03 16.70
CA ARG A 11 9.18 -5.64 17.24
C ARG A 11 8.95 -7.15 17.43
N PRO A 12 9.96 -7.99 17.14
CA PRO A 12 9.84 -9.43 17.33
C PRO A 12 9.38 -9.78 18.74
N ARG A 13 8.39 -10.65 18.84
CA ARG A 13 7.90 -11.17 20.11
C ARG A 13 7.34 -12.58 19.93
N PRO A 14 7.38 -13.43 20.97
CA PRO A 14 6.84 -14.78 20.88
C PRO A 14 5.39 -14.78 20.40
N VAL A 15 5.09 -15.74 19.54
CA VAL A 15 3.70 -16.10 19.22
C VAL A 15 3.11 -16.71 20.49
N ASN A 16 1.95 -16.22 20.91
CA ASN A 16 1.22 -16.81 22.02
C ASN A 16 -0.28 -16.73 21.76
N LYS A 17 -1.02 -17.57 22.48
CA LYS A 17 -2.46 -17.69 22.30
C LYS A 17 -3.17 -16.40 22.70
N GLU A 18 -2.66 -15.68 23.69
CA GLU A 18 -3.25 -14.42 24.17
C GLU A 18 -3.31 -13.35 23.06
N LEU A 19 -2.20 -13.13 22.33
CA LEU A 19 -2.15 -12.18 21.23
C LEU A 19 -3.09 -12.59 20.09
N ILE A 20 -3.10 -13.87 19.73
CA ILE A 20 -3.95 -14.35 18.63
C ILE A 20 -5.43 -14.27 19.01
N SER A 21 -5.78 -14.70 20.22
CA SER A 21 -7.14 -14.58 20.73
C SER A 21 -7.60 -13.13 20.75
N ALA A 22 -6.77 -12.19 21.21
CA ALA A 22 -7.12 -10.77 21.21
C ALA A 22 -7.30 -10.19 19.80
N LEU A 23 -6.45 -10.61 18.84
CA LEU A 23 -6.58 -10.19 17.45
C LEU A 23 -7.87 -10.74 16.81
N VAL A 24 -8.18 -12.02 17.05
CA VAL A 24 -9.40 -12.66 16.57
C VAL A 24 -10.63 -12.03 17.22
N GLU A 25 -10.62 -11.85 18.53
CA GLU A 25 -11.70 -11.20 19.29
C GLU A 25 -12.00 -9.81 18.74
N ALA A 26 -10.97 -8.98 18.52
CA ALA A 26 -11.17 -7.63 18.01
C ALA A 26 -11.82 -7.59 16.62
N VAL A 27 -11.48 -8.53 15.73
CA VAL A 27 -12.13 -8.59 14.41
C VAL A 27 -13.52 -9.23 14.48
N THR A 28 -13.75 -10.21 15.36
CA THR A 28 -15.09 -10.78 15.54
C THR A 28 -16.06 -9.80 16.21
N ASP A 29 -15.57 -8.98 17.16
CA ASP A 29 -16.34 -7.92 17.81
C ASP A 29 -16.70 -6.79 16.84
N LEU A 30 -15.82 -6.52 15.87
CA LEU A 30 -16.13 -5.63 14.74
C LEU A 30 -17.29 -6.20 13.88
N GLY A 31 -17.50 -7.52 13.90
CA GLY A 31 -18.53 -8.25 13.17
C GLY A 31 -17.99 -9.19 12.10
N SER A 32 -16.69 -9.49 12.09
CA SER A 32 -16.11 -10.47 11.17
C SER A 32 -16.52 -11.89 11.52
N ILE A 33 -16.72 -12.72 10.50
CA ILE A 33 -17.10 -14.12 10.61
C ILE A 33 -15.97 -14.97 10.07
N TYR A 34 -15.51 -15.95 10.84
CA TYR A 34 -14.49 -16.89 10.42
C TYR A 34 -14.95 -17.73 9.22
N ASN A 35 -14.09 -17.90 8.22
CA ASN A 35 -14.40 -18.66 7.01
C ASN A 35 -13.82 -20.08 7.08
N GLU A 36 -14.59 -21.01 7.66
CA GLU A 36 -14.22 -22.42 7.77
C GLU A 36 -13.98 -23.11 6.41
N ASN A 37 -14.65 -22.64 5.34
CA ASN A 37 -14.52 -23.22 4.00
C ASN A 37 -13.21 -22.82 3.33
N MET A 38 -12.65 -21.65 3.66
CA MET A 38 -11.31 -21.28 3.19
C MET A 38 -10.21 -21.99 3.99
N GLY A 39 -10.47 -22.28 5.27
CA GLY A 39 -9.50 -22.92 6.16
C GLY A 39 -8.34 -22.02 6.54
N TYR A 40 -7.75 -22.26 7.72
CA TYR A 40 -6.56 -21.54 8.15
C TYR A 40 -5.28 -22.14 7.53
N TRP A 41 -4.18 -21.39 7.56
CA TRP A 41 -2.86 -21.86 7.12
C TRP A 41 -1.86 -21.82 8.29
N SER A 42 -0.95 -22.80 8.35
CA SER A 42 0.14 -22.87 9.34
C SER A 42 1.49 -22.67 8.66
N ALA A 43 2.38 -21.87 9.26
CA ALA A 43 3.73 -21.67 8.71
C ALA A 43 4.66 -22.87 8.89
N MET A 44 4.27 -23.84 9.71
CA MET A 44 5.04 -25.07 9.98
C MET A 44 4.46 -26.30 9.28
N ASP A 45 3.33 -26.15 8.58
CA ASP A 45 2.66 -27.25 7.88
C ASP A 45 2.14 -26.79 6.51
N ASP A 46 2.84 -27.23 5.46
CA ASP A 46 2.59 -26.87 4.07
C ASP A 46 1.41 -27.62 3.43
N ARG A 47 0.74 -28.49 4.17
CA ARG A 47 -0.43 -29.26 3.69
C ARG A 47 -1.73 -28.45 3.63
N GLY A 48 -1.72 -27.21 4.15
CA GLY A 48 -2.89 -26.34 4.21
C GLY A 48 -3.34 -25.77 2.85
N PRO A 49 -4.49 -25.07 2.80
CA PRO A 49 -5.30 -24.65 3.96
C PRO A 49 -6.08 -25.80 4.62
N PHE A 50 -6.30 -25.68 5.93
CA PHE A 50 -7.04 -26.66 6.74
C PHE A 50 -8.54 -26.33 6.77
N GLU A 51 -9.25 -26.76 5.73
CA GLU A 51 -10.68 -26.53 5.54
C GLU A 51 -11.57 -27.33 6.52
N GLY A 52 -12.75 -26.80 6.84
CA GLY A 52 -13.76 -27.42 7.70
C GLY A 52 -13.37 -27.55 9.18
N ARG A 53 -12.33 -26.81 9.60
CA ARG A 53 -11.83 -26.79 10.98
C ARG A 53 -12.37 -25.59 11.75
N SER A 54 -12.57 -25.76 13.06
CA SER A 54 -13.14 -24.70 13.92
C SER A 54 -12.17 -23.53 14.11
N LEU A 55 -12.72 -22.38 14.50
CA LEU A 55 -11.92 -21.19 14.81
C LEU A 55 -11.00 -21.44 16.02
N GLU A 56 -11.43 -22.22 17.00
CA GLU A 56 -10.59 -22.58 18.15
C GLU A 56 -9.37 -23.40 17.74
N GLU A 57 -9.56 -24.35 16.80
CA GLU A 57 -8.44 -25.12 16.24
C GLU A 57 -7.47 -24.19 15.49
N ALA A 58 -8.00 -23.26 14.70
CA ALA A 58 -7.20 -22.26 13.98
C ALA A 58 -6.37 -21.40 14.95
N ILE A 59 -6.99 -20.86 16.01
CA ILE A 59 -6.29 -20.09 17.05
C ILE A 59 -5.19 -20.94 17.68
N ASP A 60 -5.50 -22.18 18.07
CA ASP A 60 -4.54 -23.07 18.72
C ASP A 60 -3.33 -23.37 17.83
N VAL A 61 -3.55 -23.65 16.54
CA VAL A 61 -2.45 -23.95 15.61
C VAL A 61 -1.64 -22.71 15.29
N VAL A 62 -2.28 -21.61 14.88
CA VAL A 62 -1.59 -20.37 14.52
C VAL A 62 -0.83 -19.80 15.73
N SER A 63 -1.30 -20.04 16.96
CA SER A 63 -0.61 -19.58 18.18
C SER A 63 0.72 -20.27 18.46
N ARG A 64 0.94 -21.44 17.85
CA ARG A 64 2.19 -22.20 17.93
C ARG A 64 3.05 -21.98 16.70
N ASP A 65 2.41 -21.96 15.54
CA ASP A 65 3.11 -22.11 14.26
C ASP A 65 3.27 -20.80 13.49
N GLN A 66 2.54 -19.73 13.86
CA GLN A 66 2.23 -18.60 12.98
C GLN A 66 1.41 -19.05 11.77
N GLY A 67 0.82 -18.11 11.04
CA GLY A 67 -0.04 -18.50 9.94
C GLY A 67 -1.07 -17.46 9.56
N SER A 68 -2.15 -17.95 8.96
CA SER A 68 -3.22 -17.11 8.41
C SER A 68 -4.58 -17.62 8.85
N ILE A 69 -5.47 -16.72 9.25
CA ILE A 69 -6.86 -17.05 9.57
C ILE A 69 -7.79 -16.24 8.66
N PRO A 70 -8.63 -16.90 7.83
CA PRO A 70 -9.54 -16.21 6.92
C PRO A 70 -10.82 -15.74 7.63
N PHE A 71 -11.31 -14.57 7.23
CA PHE A 71 -12.54 -13.98 7.73
C PHE A 71 -13.33 -13.32 6.59
N PHE A 72 -14.63 -13.16 6.82
CA PHE A 72 -15.48 -12.25 6.08
C PHE A 72 -15.93 -11.11 6.97
N TYR A 73 -15.85 -9.89 6.45
CA TYR A 73 -16.47 -8.74 7.08
C TYR A 73 -17.34 -8.03 6.06
N LYS A 74 -18.66 -8.01 6.31
CA LYS A 74 -19.65 -7.46 5.37
C LYS A 74 -19.46 -8.07 3.97
N ASN A 75 -18.89 -7.34 3.01
CA ASN A 75 -18.72 -7.77 1.62
C ASN A 75 -17.28 -8.15 1.25
N ILE A 76 -16.33 -8.06 2.19
CA ILE A 76 -14.92 -8.34 1.92
C ILE A 76 -14.48 -9.63 2.61
N GLY A 77 -13.92 -10.55 1.81
CA GLY A 77 -13.13 -11.66 2.30
C GLY A 77 -11.69 -11.21 2.49
N TYR A 78 -11.12 -11.48 3.66
CA TYR A 78 -9.75 -11.12 3.98
C TYR A 78 -9.09 -12.22 4.80
N ASN A 79 -7.76 -12.18 4.85
CA ASN A 79 -6.98 -13.05 5.69
C ASN A 79 -6.20 -12.22 6.69
N LEU A 80 -6.17 -12.69 7.93
CA LEU A 80 -5.37 -12.14 9.00
C LEU A 80 -4.10 -12.98 9.13
N ASP A 81 -3.01 -12.46 8.60
CA ASP A 81 -1.68 -13.06 8.62
C ASP A 81 -0.95 -12.66 9.90
N ILE A 82 -0.54 -13.64 10.70
CA ILE A 82 -0.01 -13.44 12.04
C ILE A 82 1.41 -14.01 12.09
N ARG A 83 2.41 -13.13 12.04
CA ARG A 83 3.85 -13.49 12.05
C ARG A 83 4.66 -12.61 13.00
N PRO A 84 4.39 -12.60 14.32
CA PRO A 84 5.08 -11.74 15.27
C PRO A 84 6.57 -12.11 15.49
N MET A 85 6.97 -13.32 15.10
CA MET A 85 8.36 -13.74 15.01
C MET A 85 8.83 -13.79 13.55
N PRO A 86 9.88 -13.04 13.20
CA PRO A 86 10.41 -13.08 11.84
C PRO A 86 11.04 -14.44 11.51
N ILE A 87 10.82 -14.92 10.29
CA ILE A 87 11.52 -16.10 9.75
C ILE A 87 12.85 -15.70 9.09
N SER A 88 12.84 -14.62 8.32
CA SER A 88 14.00 -14.12 7.55
C SER A 88 14.26 -12.61 7.70
N THR A 89 13.41 -11.92 8.45
CA THR A 89 13.41 -10.46 8.67
C THR A 89 13.92 -10.10 10.08
N LYS A 90 14.08 -8.81 10.39
CA LYS A 90 14.39 -8.31 11.75
C LYS A 90 13.15 -7.88 12.52
N LEU A 91 12.02 -7.68 11.84
CA LEU A 91 10.74 -7.28 12.42
C LEU A 91 9.70 -8.38 12.22
N GLY A 92 8.83 -8.54 13.22
CA GLY A 92 7.60 -9.32 13.04
C GLY A 92 6.55 -8.49 12.31
N SER A 93 5.53 -9.14 11.78
CA SER A 93 4.42 -8.47 11.14
C SER A 93 3.06 -9.11 11.44
N ILE A 94 2.05 -8.24 11.46
CA ILE A 94 0.63 -8.63 11.42
C ILE A 94 0.06 -8.00 10.16
N MET A 95 -0.59 -8.81 9.33
CA MET A 95 -1.02 -8.38 8.02
C MET A 95 -2.50 -8.66 7.78
N ILE A 96 -3.11 -7.81 6.98
CA ILE A 96 -4.43 -8.03 6.41
C ILE A 96 -4.24 -8.05 4.90
N TYR A 97 -4.65 -9.11 4.22
CA TYR A 97 -4.66 -9.12 2.76
C TYR A 97 -6.05 -9.43 2.21
N ILE A 98 -6.42 -8.69 1.17
CA ILE A 98 -7.63 -8.87 0.39
C ILE A 98 -7.30 -9.03 -1.08
N ASP A 99 -8.18 -9.71 -1.81
CA ASP A 99 -8.09 -9.74 -3.26
C ASP A 99 -8.28 -8.33 -3.84
N HIS A 100 -7.47 -7.95 -4.84
CA HIS A 100 -7.52 -6.62 -5.44
C HIS A 100 -8.89 -6.29 -6.04
N VAL A 101 -9.69 -7.29 -6.41
CA VAL A 101 -11.02 -7.12 -7.01
C VAL A 101 -11.98 -6.31 -6.12
N TYR A 102 -11.81 -6.35 -4.80
CA TYR A 102 -12.68 -5.60 -3.88
C TYR A 102 -12.49 -4.08 -3.96
N LEU A 103 -11.34 -3.65 -4.47
CA LEU A 103 -10.94 -2.25 -4.56
C LEU A 103 -10.74 -1.79 -6.02
N ASP A 104 -11.07 -2.63 -7.01
CA ASP A 104 -11.04 -2.27 -8.42
C ASP A 104 -12.47 -2.24 -8.99
N PRO A 105 -13.05 -1.04 -9.23
CA PRO A 105 -14.43 -0.92 -9.71
C PRO A 105 -14.65 -1.54 -11.09
N SER A 106 -13.59 -1.79 -11.88
CA SER A 106 -13.76 -2.43 -13.19
C SER A 106 -14.27 -3.88 -13.11
N TYR A 107 -14.16 -4.53 -11.95
CA TYR A 107 -14.65 -5.90 -11.73
C TYR A 107 -16.15 -5.99 -11.47
N THR A 108 -16.81 -4.87 -11.16
CA THR A 108 -18.26 -4.86 -10.88
C THR A 108 -19.04 -3.84 -11.72
N GLU A 109 -18.34 -3.12 -12.61
CA GLU A 109 -18.91 -2.13 -13.54
C GLU A 109 -19.97 -2.75 -14.48
N ASP A 110 -19.78 -3.99 -14.93
CA ASP A 110 -20.73 -4.71 -15.79
C ASP A 110 -22.06 -5.03 -15.07
N ARG A 111 -21.98 -5.36 -13.78
CA ARG A 111 -23.12 -5.73 -12.93
C ARG A 111 -23.83 -4.51 -12.33
N LEU A 112 -23.09 -3.48 -11.95
CA LEU A 112 -23.58 -2.35 -11.15
C LEU A 112 -23.61 -1.00 -11.90
N GLY A 113 -23.02 -0.95 -13.10
CA GLY A 113 -22.69 0.31 -13.76
C GLY A 113 -21.56 1.06 -13.06
N GLU A 114 -21.00 2.07 -13.73
CA GLU A 114 -19.83 2.84 -13.25
C GLU A 114 -20.04 3.43 -11.85
N LYS A 115 -21.18 4.08 -11.62
CA LYS A 115 -21.47 4.69 -10.31
C LYS A 115 -21.60 3.64 -9.21
N GLY A 116 -22.32 2.55 -9.46
CA GLY A 116 -22.54 1.50 -8.46
C GLY A 116 -21.26 0.77 -8.10
N ALA A 117 -20.39 0.51 -9.09
CA ALA A 117 -19.08 -0.08 -8.86
C ALA A 117 -18.15 0.85 -8.05
N LEU A 118 -18.21 2.16 -8.32
CA LEU A 118 -17.47 3.14 -7.54
C LEU A 118 -17.96 3.21 -6.08
N ASP A 119 -19.28 3.24 -5.87
CA ASP A 119 -19.89 3.26 -4.54
C ASP A 119 -19.54 1.98 -3.74
N GLU A 120 -19.51 0.81 -4.40
CA GLU A 120 -19.11 -0.46 -3.78
C GLU A 120 -17.61 -0.47 -3.40
N CYS A 121 -16.74 0.00 -4.30
CA CYS A 121 -15.31 0.13 -4.02
C CYS A 121 -15.03 1.07 -2.84
N LEU A 122 -15.73 2.22 -2.79
CA LEU A 122 -15.65 3.18 -1.69
C LEU A 122 -16.02 2.55 -0.36
N MET A 123 -17.15 1.84 -0.34
CA MET A 123 -17.61 1.14 0.85
C MET A 123 -16.59 0.07 1.29
N ASN A 124 -16.00 -0.68 0.36
CA ASN A 124 -15.00 -1.70 0.69
C ASN A 124 -13.70 -1.07 1.25
N ALA A 125 -13.27 0.08 0.73
CA ALA A 125 -12.12 0.82 1.27
C ALA A 125 -12.35 1.26 2.73
N GLU A 126 -13.54 1.75 3.06
CA GLU A 126 -13.90 2.10 4.44
C GLU A 126 -13.95 0.87 5.35
N GLN A 127 -14.50 -0.26 4.89
CA GLN A 127 -14.51 -1.52 5.63
C GLN A 127 -13.09 -2.02 5.92
N LEU A 128 -12.18 -1.90 4.95
CA LEU A 128 -10.78 -2.26 5.13
C LEU A 128 -10.10 -1.39 6.20
N VAL A 129 -10.40 -0.09 6.23
CA VAL A 129 -9.93 0.82 7.28
C VAL A 129 -10.47 0.41 8.65
N GLU A 130 -11.73 -0.01 8.76
CA GLU A 130 -12.33 -0.51 10.02
C GLU A 130 -11.56 -1.74 10.54
N ILE A 131 -11.28 -2.72 9.68
CA ILE A 131 -10.50 -3.92 10.04
C ILE A 131 -9.09 -3.52 10.47
N ALA A 132 -8.42 -2.67 9.70
CA ALA A 132 -7.06 -2.23 10.00
C ALA A 132 -6.96 -1.52 11.36
N LYS A 133 -7.95 -0.70 11.71
CA LYS A 133 -8.04 -0.06 13.02
C LYS A 133 -8.30 -1.06 14.15
N ALA A 134 -9.18 -2.05 13.94
CA ALA A 134 -9.42 -3.09 14.92
C ALA A 134 -8.13 -3.85 15.26
N VAL A 135 -7.36 -4.23 14.23
CA VAL A 135 -6.03 -4.86 14.40
C VAL A 135 -5.04 -3.92 15.09
N TRP A 136 -4.93 -2.66 14.64
CA TRP A 136 -4.03 -1.66 15.25
C TRP A 136 -4.27 -1.52 16.76
N ASN A 137 -5.54 -1.45 17.18
CA ASN A 137 -5.91 -1.20 18.56
C ASN A 137 -5.49 -2.33 19.52
N VAL A 138 -5.36 -3.57 19.04
CA VAL A 138 -4.91 -4.71 19.85
C VAL A 138 -3.40 -4.71 20.11
N LEU A 139 -2.62 -4.18 19.17
CA LEU A 139 -1.17 -4.39 19.17
C LEU A 139 -0.48 -3.54 20.25
N GLU A 140 0.04 -4.19 21.29
CA GLU A 140 0.82 -3.55 22.35
C GLU A 140 2.20 -4.20 22.58
N PRO A 141 3.32 -3.45 22.51
CA PRO A 141 3.41 -2.04 22.13
C PRO A 141 2.95 -1.83 20.69
N LYS A 142 2.50 -0.60 20.39
CA LYS A 142 2.04 -0.26 19.04
C LYS A 142 3.08 -0.55 17.96
N PRO A 143 2.63 -0.90 16.73
CA PRO A 143 3.52 -1.05 15.60
C PRO A 143 4.34 0.23 15.38
N ILE A 144 5.58 0.06 14.93
CA ILE A 144 6.43 1.20 14.59
C ILE A 144 5.84 1.91 13.38
N TYR A 145 5.43 1.14 12.37
CA TYR A 145 4.84 1.62 11.13
C TYR A 145 3.82 0.60 10.61
N GLY A 146 2.72 1.06 10.02
CA GLY A 146 1.80 0.26 9.23
C GLY A 146 1.72 0.81 7.80
N LEU A 147 1.71 -0.07 6.81
CA LEU A 147 1.69 0.27 5.38
C LEU A 147 0.59 -0.50 4.66
N GLY A 148 -0.16 0.15 3.78
CA GLY A 148 -1.16 -0.50 2.94
C GLY A 148 -1.10 -0.07 1.48
N ASP A 149 -0.88 -1.02 0.57
CA ASP A 149 -0.85 -0.77 -0.87
C ASP A 149 -1.06 -2.05 -1.69
N TYR A 150 -1.11 -1.93 -3.00
CA TYR A 150 -1.10 -3.07 -3.91
C TYR A 150 0.28 -3.66 -4.07
N ASP A 151 0.35 -4.99 -3.99
CA ASP A 151 1.56 -5.78 -4.17
C ASP A 151 2.72 -5.16 -3.37
N ILE A 152 2.53 -4.89 -2.07
CA ILE A 152 3.48 -4.10 -1.28
C ILE A 152 4.91 -4.62 -1.48
N TYR A 153 5.10 -5.94 -1.53
CA TYR A 153 6.37 -6.64 -1.71
C TYR A 153 7.06 -6.44 -3.07
N ASP A 154 6.32 -6.02 -4.10
CA ASP A 154 6.86 -5.64 -5.41
C ASP A 154 7.33 -4.18 -5.47
N TRP A 155 7.19 -3.43 -4.38
CA TRP A 155 7.74 -2.08 -4.24
C TRP A 155 9.22 -2.13 -3.83
N MET A 156 10.15 -1.82 -4.74
CA MET A 156 11.58 -1.57 -4.47
C MET A 156 11.84 -0.34 -3.58
N THR A 157 10.78 0.28 -3.05
CA THR A 157 10.84 1.45 -2.16
C THR A 157 10.11 1.22 -0.83
N ILE A 158 9.73 -0.02 -0.49
CA ILE A 158 9.34 -0.34 0.89
C ILE A 158 10.52 -0.01 1.81
N PRO A 159 10.28 0.66 2.95
CA PRO A 159 11.32 0.81 3.95
C PRO A 159 11.81 -0.57 4.43
N THR A 160 13.12 -0.76 4.46
CA THR A 160 13.71 -1.98 5.03
C THR A 160 13.49 -2.05 6.54
N ASP A 161 13.53 -3.25 7.13
CA ASP A 161 13.43 -3.41 8.59
C ASP A 161 14.44 -2.54 9.35
N GLU A 162 15.65 -2.40 8.80
CA GLU A 162 16.70 -1.57 9.39
C GLU A 162 16.38 -0.07 9.29
N GLU A 163 15.69 0.36 8.25
CA GLU A 163 15.19 1.74 8.15
C GLU A 163 14.05 1.98 9.14
N ILE A 164 13.16 1.01 9.35
CA ILE A 164 12.08 1.08 10.34
C ILE A 164 12.66 1.14 11.76
N LEU A 165 13.50 0.16 12.13
CA LEU A 165 14.09 0.06 13.47
C LEU A 165 14.94 1.27 13.86
N ASN A 166 15.68 1.84 12.90
CA ASN A 166 16.51 3.02 13.15
C ASN A 166 15.75 4.33 12.96
N LEU A 167 14.42 4.27 12.76
CA LEU A 167 13.58 5.43 12.45
C LEU A 167 14.19 6.26 11.32
N LYS A 168 14.79 5.61 10.32
CA LYS A 168 15.31 6.22 9.08
C LYS A 168 14.28 6.21 7.96
N VAL A 169 13.10 5.62 8.18
CA VAL A 169 11.98 5.70 7.24
C VAL A 169 11.68 7.14 6.91
N GLU A 170 11.62 7.45 5.62
CA GLU A 170 10.97 8.67 5.20
C GLU A 170 9.46 8.44 5.26
N PRO A 171 8.62 9.46 5.43
CA PRO A 171 7.18 9.27 5.35
C PRO A 171 6.89 8.74 3.93
N HIS A 172 6.46 7.49 3.80
CA HIS A 172 6.10 6.94 2.51
C HIS A 172 4.65 7.28 2.18
N ILE A 173 4.35 7.52 0.90
CA ILE A 173 2.97 7.78 0.43
C ILE A 173 2.37 6.49 -0.10
N PHE A 174 2.20 5.51 0.78
CA PHE A 174 1.35 4.35 0.49
C PHE A 174 -0.12 4.76 0.49
N ILE A 175 -1.01 3.92 -0.05
CA ILE A 175 -2.46 4.18 -0.03
C ILE A 175 -2.94 4.38 1.40
N LEU A 176 -2.55 3.50 2.31
CA LEU A 176 -2.89 3.57 3.73
C LEU A 176 -1.60 3.53 4.56
N ASN A 177 -1.51 4.33 5.61
CA ASN A 177 -0.37 4.26 6.52
C ASN A 177 -0.82 4.52 7.95
N PHE A 178 -0.09 3.91 8.89
CA PHE A 178 -0.26 4.08 10.33
C PHE A 178 1.07 4.42 10.98
N TYR A 179 1.18 5.58 11.60
CA TYR A 179 2.37 5.99 12.32
C TYR A 179 2.22 5.67 13.81
N GLY A 180 3.12 4.84 14.34
CA GLY A 180 3.21 4.61 15.77
C GLY A 180 3.89 5.76 16.51
N PRO A 181 3.94 5.70 17.86
CA PRO A 181 4.47 6.77 18.71
C PRO A 181 5.86 7.27 18.28
N GLU A 182 6.77 6.36 17.93
CA GLU A 182 8.15 6.69 17.55
C GLU A 182 8.23 7.51 16.26
N LEU A 183 7.37 7.22 15.27
CA LEU A 183 7.30 7.98 14.03
C LEU A 183 6.52 9.29 14.21
N ILE A 184 5.53 9.32 15.10
CA ILE A 184 4.83 10.54 15.47
C ILE A 184 5.80 11.53 16.14
N GLU A 185 6.65 11.06 17.06
CA GLU A 185 7.69 11.88 17.68
C GLU A 185 8.67 12.40 16.63
N LYS A 186 9.15 11.53 15.73
CA LYS A 186 10.08 11.89 14.66
C LYS A 186 9.52 12.95 13.70
N PHE A 187 8.29 12.78 13.22
CA PHE A 187 7.72 13.64 12.16
C PHE A 187 6.93 14.83 12.70
N GLY A 188 6.50 14.75 13.96
CA GLY A 188 5.64 15.71 14.63
C GLY A 188 4.16 15.44 14.37
N LYS A 189 3.40 15.14 15.43
CA LYS A 189 1.95 14.88 15.40
C LYS A 189 1.15 15.91 14.59
N ARG A 190 1.37 17.20 14.86
CA ARG A 190 0.67 18.30 14.15
C ARG A 190 0.94 18.26 12.64
N LYS A 191 2.16 17.93 12.23
CA LYS A 191 2.52 17.81 10.80
C LYS A 191 1.80 16.62 10.17
N LEU A 192 1.76 15.47 10.84
CA LEU A 192 1.05 14.29 10.35
C LEU A 192 -0.47 14.53 10.25
N LEU A 193 -1.09 15.11 11.28
CA LEU A 193 -2.55 15.37 11.31
C LEU A 193 -3.02 16.42 10.29
N SER A 194 -2.11 17.28 9.82
CA SER A 194 -2.40 18.31 8.82
C SER A 194 -2.07 17.89 7.40
N MET A 195 -1.78 16.60 7.18
CA MET A 195 -1.40 16.08 5.87
C MET A 195 -2.57 16.19 4.88
N PRO A 196 -2.36 16.70 3.65
CA PRO A 196 -3.43 16.89 2.67
C PRO A 196 -3.77 15.56 1.97
N ALA A 197 -4.34 14.63 2.73
CA ALA A 197 -4.80 13.32 2.27
C ALA A 197 -6.35 13.29 2.23
N TYR A 198 -6.93 12.22 1.65
CA TYR A 198 -8.38 12.02 1.68
C TYR A 198 -8.92 11.96 3.11
N ARG A 199 -8.24 11.23 4.00
CA ARG A 199 -8.58 11.15 5.42
C ARG A 199 -7.30 11.07 6.25
N VAL A 200 -7.27 11.84 7.33
CA VAL A 200 -6.26 11.73 8.38
C VAL A 200 -6.99 11.62 9.70
N GLU A 201 -6.61 10.65 10.52
CA GLU A 201 -7.28 10.37 11.78
C GLU A 201 -6.25 10.16 12.88
N GLU A 202 -6.52 10.79 14.02
CA GLU A 202 -5.83 10.49 15.25
C GLU A 202 -6.40 9.19 15.83
N LEU A 203 -5.52 8.24 16.11
CA LEU A 203 -5.80 7.06 16.92
C LEU A 203 -5.27 7.32 18.33
N ASP A 204 -5.69 6.53 19.32
CA ASP A 204 -5.35 6.76 20.74
C ASP A 204 -3.85 7.02 20.98
N ASP A 205 -2.99 6.34 20.23
CA ASP A 205 -1.53 6.44 20.26
C ASP A 205 -0.89 6.35 18.86
N GLY A 206 -1.69 6.61 17.83
CA GLY A 206 -1.30 6.48 16.44
C GLY A 206 -1.82 7.64 15.59
N VAL A 207 -1.31 7.72 14.36
CA VAL A 207 -1.93 8.55 13.31
C VAL A 207 -2.11 7.68 12.09
N MET A 208 -3.35 7.57 11.63
CA MET A 208 -3.67 6.95 10.35
C MET A 208 -3.80 8.04 9.30
N PHE A 209 -3.29 7.79 8.09
CA PHE A 209 -3.77 8.52 6.93
C PHE A 209 -4.10 7.57 5.79
N LEU A 210 -5.21 7.87 5.12
CA LEU A 210 -5.65 7.26 3.88
C LEU A 210 -5.44 8.28 2.77
N LYS A 211 -4.50 8.01 1.88
CA LYS A 211 -4.15 8.86 0.74
C LYS A 211 -5.37 9.09 -0.15
N SER A 212 -5.98 8.01 -0.61
CA SER A 212 -7.07 8.01 -1.58
C SER A 212 -8.00 6.85 -1.26
N HIS A 213 -9.29 7.06 -1.46
CA HIS A 213 -10.31 6.02 -1.36
C HIS A 213 -10.38 5.13 -2.61
N LEU A 214 -9.65 5.48 -3.69
CA LEU A 214 -9.45 4.64 -4.87
C LEU A 214 -7.97 4.33 -5.12
N PRO A 215 -7.66 3.15 -5.68
CA PRO A 215 -6.36 2.85 -6.26
C PRO A 215 -6.04 3.78 -7.42
N VAL A 216 -4.78 4.22 -7.51
CA VAL A 216 -4.31 5.09 -8.59
C VAL A 216 -4.24 4.32 -9.93
N GLU A 217 -4.15 2.99 -9.90
CA GLU A 217 -3.87 2.15 -11.08
C GLU A 217 -4.98 2.13 -12.16
N HIS A 218 -6.18 2.62 -11.87
CA HIS A 218 -7.35 2.44 -12.74
C HIS A 218 -7.88 3.73 -13.40
N GLY A 219 -7.06 4.79 -13.47
CA GLY A 219 -7.32 5.90 -14.39
C GLY A 219 -8.40 6.92 -13.96
N TYR A 220 -8.83 6.88 -12.70
CA TYR A 220 -9.83 7.84 -12.18
C TYR A 220 -9.24 9.21 -11.78
N GLY A 221 -7.94 9.46 -11.94
CA GLY A 221 -7.34 10.80 -11.78
C GLY A 221 -7.36 11.41 -10.37
N ILE A 222 -7.99 10.75 -9.39
CA ILE A 222 -8.22 11.27 -8.03
C ILE A 222 -6.91 11.38 -7.21
N GLY A 223 -5.87 10.61 -7.56
CA GLY A 223 -4.60 10.54 -6.80
C GLY A 223 -3.60 11.69 -7.02
N ARG A 224 -3.64 12.37 -8.17
CA ARG A 224 -2.52 13.23 -8.63
C ARG A 224 -2.28 14.46 -7.78
N GLY A 225 -3.36 15.16 -7.39
CA GLY A 225 -3.26 16.33 -6.54
C GLY A 225 -2.84 15.98 -5.12
N ILE A 226 -3.28 14.81 -4.63
CA ILE A 226 -3.05 14.36 -3.25
C ILE A 226 -1.59 13.96 -3.06
N SER A 227 -1.04 13.10 -3.92
CA SER A 227 0.38 12.72 -3.85
C SER A 227 1.29 13.94 -3.85
N LYS A 228 1.01 14.92 -4.72
CA LYS A 228 1.75 16.18 -4.80
C LYS A 228 1.60 17.04 -3.54
N GLY A 229 0.37 17.26 -3.08
CA GLY A 229 0.10 18.02 -1.86
C GLY A 229 0.82 17.42 -0.65
N ILE A 230 0.80 16.09 -0.51
CA ILE A 230 1.51 15.40 0.59
C ILE A 230 3.02 15.63 0.48
N CYS A 231 3.59 15.50 -0.72
CA CYS A 231 5.02 15.74 -0.92
C CYS A 231 5.43 17.18 -0.54
N GLU A 232 4.67 18.17 -1.01
CA GLU A 232 4.90 19.59 -0.71
C GLU A 232 4.76 19.87 0.79
N HIS A 233 3.71 19.35 1.42
CA HIS A 233 3.47 19.46 2.87
C HIS A 233 4.61 18.86 3.70
N MET A 234 5.15 17.73 3.25
CA MET A 234 6.29 17.11 3.91
C MET A 234 7.62 17.82 3.63
N GLY A 235 7.64 18.78 2.69
CA GLY A 235 8.82 19.55 2.29
C GLY A 235 9.71 18.79 1.31
N TRP A 236 9.16 17.81 0.59
CA TRP A 236 9.89 17.05 -0.40
C TRP A 236 9.88 17.74 -1.75
N LYS A 237 11.01 17.66 -2.44
CA LYS A 237 11.05 17.94 -3.86
C LYS A 237 10.77 16.63 -4.58
N THR A 238 9.69 16.61 -5.35
CA THR A 238 9.25 15.46 -6.13
C THR A 238 9.19 15.77 -7.61
N TYR A 239 9.53 14.76 -8.42
CA TYR A 239 9.23 14.72 -9.84
C TYR A 239 8.13 13.69 -10.04
N PHE A 240 7.12 14.04 -10.85
CA PHE A 240 6.06 13.12 -11.26
C PHE A 240 6.33 12.71 -12.70
N VAL A 241 6.36 11.41 -12.97
CA VAL A 241 6.30 10.86 -14.34
C VAL A 241 4.88 10.40 -14.57
N ASN A 242 4.25 10.85 -15.67
CA ASN A 242 2.92 10.43 -16.07
C ASN A 242 3.02 9.71 -17.41
N ILE A 243 2.50 8.47 -17.50
CA ILE A 243 2.32 7.71 -18.75
C ILE A 243 0.87 7.88 -19.19
N PHE A 244 0.60 8.00 -20.49
CA PHE A 244 -0.77 8.12 -21.04
C PHE A 244 -1.01 7.02 -22.08
N ASN A 245 -2.24 6.51 -22.13
CA ASN A 245 -2.72 5.63 -23.20
C ASN A 245 -3.82 6.36 -23.97
N ILE A 246 -3.65 6.53 -25.29
CA ILE A 246 -4.62 7.23 -26.15
C ILE A 246 -5.65 6.27 -26.77
N ASP A 247 -5.32 4.98 -26.88
CA ASP A 247 -6.16 3.96 -27.54
C ASP A 247 -7.09 3.23 -26.56
N MET A 248 -6.95 3.47 -25.26
CA MET A 248 -7.96 3.11 -24.25
C MET A 248 -8.75 4.36 -23.89
N PHE A 249 -10.07 4.32 -24.04
CA PHE A 249 -11.02 5.38 -23.61
C PHE A 249 -10.93 5.76 -22.11
N LYS A 250 -10.00 5.18 -21.33
CA LYS A 250 -9.63 5.55 -19.96
C LYS A 250 -8.09 5.68 -19.89
N PRO A 251 -7.51 6.90 -19.75
CA PRO A 251 -6.05 7.06 -19.60
C PRO A 251 -5.58 6.43 -18.28
N ARG A 252 -4.62 5.50 -18.35
CA ARG A 252 -3.92 5.01 -17.14
C ARG A 252 -2.76 5.93 -16.81
N VAL A 253 -2.80 6.56 -15.64
CA VAL A 253 -1.70 7.37 -15.11
C VAL A 253 -0.96 6.55 -14.06
N SER A 254 0.28 6.15 -14.34
CA SER A 254 1.17 5.59 -13.33
C SER A 254 2.05 6.70 -12.77
N GLU A 255 1.94 6.99 -11.47
CA GLU A 255 2.70 8.04 -10.79
C GLU A 255 3.95 7.47 -10.11
N TYR A 256 5.13 8.03 -10.41
CA TYR A 256 6.34 7.76 -9.65
C TYR A 256 6.80 9.04 -8.97
N GLY A 257 6.76 9.08 -7.63
CA GLY A 257 7.28 10.20 -6.82
C GLY A 257 8.74 9.95 -6.41
N ILE A 258 9.63 10.90 -6.71
CA ILE A 258 11.06 10.83 -6.34
C ILE A 258 11.34 11.73 -5.13
N ARG A 259 11.75 11.19 -3.97
CA ARG A 259 12.07 11.98 -2.76
C ARG A 259 13.53 12.45 -2.75
N GLU A 260 13.80 13.71 -2.40
CA GLU A 260 15.16 14.27 -2.38
C GLU A 260 15.74 14.38 -0.95
N LYS A 261 16.47 13.34 -0.52
CA LYS A 261 17.79 13.50 0.14
C LYS A 261 18.72 12.39 -0.35
N LYS A 262 19.22 12.62 -1.57
CA LYS A 262 20.00 11.73 -2.46
C LYS A 262 19.10 10.85 -3.34
N PHE A 263 19.40 10.89 -4.63
CA PHE A 263 19.03 9.98 -5.72
C PHE A 263 19.36 8.52 -5.39
N ARG A 264 18.84 7.95 -4.29
CA ARG A 264 19.35 6.68 -3.78
C ARG A 264 19.23 5.53 -4.76
N ASN A 265 18.37 5.62 -5.79
CA ASN A 265 18.43 4.63 -6.86
C ASN A 265 17.78 5.10 -8.19
N ILE A 266 18.45 5.97 -8.95
CA ILE A 266 18.01 6.29 -10.34
C ILE A 266 17.87 5.01 -11.19
N SER A 267 18.69 3.98 -10.91
CA SER A 267 18.62 2.68 -11.55
C SER A 267 17.34 1.91 -11.19
N ALA A 268 16.82 2.02 -9.96
CA ALA A 268 15.54 1.45 -9.58
C ALA A 268 14.39 2.12 -10.35
N LEU A 269 14.41 3.45 -10.46
CA LEU A 269 13.40 4.17 -11.24
C LEU A 269 13.44 3.78 -12.73
N LYS A 270 14.64 3.70 -13.33
CA LYS A 270 14.82 3.21 -14.69
C LYS A 270 14.26 1.79 -14.85
N ARG A 271 14.47 0.90 -13.87
CA ARG A 271 13.88 -0.46 -13.87
C ARG A 271 12.35 -0.44 -13.81
N TYR A 272 11.74 0.40 -12.98
CA TYR A 272 10.27 0.55 -12.91
C TYR A 272 9.67 1.01 -14.22
N LEU A 273 10.16 2.16 -14.71
CA LEU A 273 9.70 2.74 -15.95
C LEU A 273 9.88 1.75 -17.10
N LYS A 274 11.00 1.01 -17.12
CA LYS A 274 11.21 -0.05 -18.09
C LYS A 274 10.18 -1.16 -17.99
N ARG A 275 9.98 -1.73 -16.80
CA ARG A 275 9.01 -2.80 -16.55
C ARG A 275 7.59 -2.40 -16.98
N ASP A 276 7.15 -1.21 -16.59
CA ASP A 276 5.77 -0.79 -16.82
C ASP A 276 5.54 -0.36 -18.26
N MET A 277 6.55 0.22 -18.93
CA MET A 277 6.51 0.45 -20.37
C MET A 277 6.59 -0.83 -21.19
N ASP A 278 7.36 -1.84 -20.76
CA ASP A 278 7.40 -3.14 -21.42
C ASP A 278 6.04 -3.86 -21.29
N LYS A 279 5.41 -3.79 -20.11
CA LYS A 279 4.03 -4.23 -19.91
C LYS A 279 3.04 -3.49 -20.82
N PHE A 280 3.19 -2.17 -20.95
CA PHE A 280 2.37 -1.33 -21.82
C PHE A 280 2.51 -1.73 -23.31
N ARG A 281 3.74 -1.82 -23.82
CA ARG A 281 4.04 -2.16 -25.22
C ARG A 281 3.54 -3.55 -25.62
N LYS A 282 3.56 -4.51 -24.68
CA LYS A 282 2.96 -5.83 -24.90
C LYS A 282 1.44 -5.78 -25.10
N ARG A 283 0.77 -4.74 -24.57
CA ARG A 283 -0.68 -4.60 -24.61
C ARG A 283 -1.16 -3.66 -25.73
N VAL A 284 -0.31 -2.75 -26.20
CA VAL A 284 -0.68 -1.73 -27.20
C VAL A 284 0.42 -1.64 -28.26
N GLU A 285 0.17 -2.17 -29.46
CA GLU A 285 1.13 -2.17 -30.57
C GLU A 285 1.44 -0.76 -31.11
N SER A 286 0.52 0.21 -30.96
CA SER A 286 0.61 1.58 -31.50
C SER A 286 0.63 2.70 -30.46
N GLY A 287 0.63 2.37 -29.17
CA GLY A 287 0.45 3.34 -28.09
C GLY A 287 1.63 4.31 -27.96
N ARG A 288 1.35 5.62 -27.93
CA ARG A 288 2.36 6.66 -27.64
C ARG A 288 2.52 6.83 -26.14
N VAL A 289 3.75 6.73 -25.65
CA VAL A 289 4.09 7.03 -24.26
C VAL A 289 4.60 8.45 -24.16
N PHE A 290 3.90 9.26 -23.39
CA PHE A 290 4.37 10.56 -22.95
C PHE A 290 4.98 10.41 -21.56
N VAL A 291 6.02 11.18 -21.27
CA VAL A 291 6.58 11.37 -19.95
C VAL A 291 6.62 12.86 -19.68
N ILE A 292 5.78 13.30 -18.75
CA ILE A 292 5.81 14.67 -18.26
C ILE A 292 6.89 14.76 -17.19
N LEU A 293 7.84 15.67 -17.32
CA LEU A 293 8.79 16.01 -16.25
C LEU A 293 8.43 17.39 -15.69
N GLU A 294 7.93 17.44 -14.46
CA GLU A 294 7.63 18.70 -13.78
C GLU A 294 8.93 19.38 -13.31
N LYS A 295 9.09 20.67 -13.59
CA LYS A 295 10.29 21.47 -13.23
C LYS A 295 9.88 22.71 -12.42
N PRO A 296 10.62 23.08 -11.36
CA PRO A 296 10.41 24.36 -10.68
C PRO A 296 10.72 25.54 -11.63
N SER A 297 9.83 26.53 -11.71
CA SER A 297 10.05 27.76 -12.51
C SER A 297 11.25 28.55 -12.02
N GLY A 298 11.89 29.20 -12.99
CA GLY A 298 13.01 30.10 -12.76
C GLY A 298 14.30 29.41 -12.31
N LYS A 299 14.37 28.07 -12.25
CA LYS A 299 15.57 27.34 -11.84
C LYS A 299 16.13 26.46 -12.96
N PRO A 300 17.47 26.32 -13.05
CA PRO A 300 18.08 25.37 -13.96
C PRO A 300 17.60 23.95 -13.69
N VAL A 301 17.22 23.26 -14.76
CA VAL A 301 16.83 21.84 -14.70
C VAL A 301 17.98 21.03 -14.10
N PRO A 302 17.78 20.32 -12.98
CA PRO A 302 18.85 19.55 -12.38
C PRO A 302 19.41 18.48 -13.31
N HIS A 303 20.71 18.17 -13.19
CA HIS A 303 21.41 17.23 -14.08
C HIS A 303 20.71 15.88 -14.21
N HIS A 304 20.25 15.34 -13.08
CA HIS A 304 19.55 14.05 -13.02
C HIS A 304 18.20 14.04 -13.76
N VAL A 305 17.48 15.16 -13.81
CA VAL A 305 16.22 15.27 -14.58
C VAL A 305 16.53 15.27 -16.06
N ARG A 306 17.62 15.94 -16.47
CA ARG A 306 18.11 15.91 -17.86
C ARG A 306 18.57 14.51 -18.25
N GLU A 307 19.26 13.80 -17.35
CA GLU A 307 19.67 12.42 -17.57
C GLU A 307 18.46 11.49 -17.73
N MET A 308 17.44 11.61 -16.88
CA MET A 308 16.20 10.85 -16.99
C MET A 308 15.47 11.17 -18.29
N GLY A 309 15.33 12.45 -18.65
CA GLY A 309 14.68 12.86 -19.89
C GLY A 309 15.43 12.43 -21.16
N ARG A 310 16.75 12.22 -21.10
CA ARG A 310 17.51 11.57 -22.18
C ARG A 310 17.23 10.07 -22.21
N TRP A 311 17.41 9.39 -21.07
CA TRP A 311 17.18 7.95 -20.96
C TRP A 311 15.78 7.54 -21.43
N VAL A 312 14.72 8.27 -21.04
CA VAL A 312 13.34 8.02 -21.49
C VAL A 312 13.17 8.21 -23.00
N ARG A 313 13.84 9.20 -23.61
CA ARG A 313 13.81 9.37 -25.07
C ARG A 313 14.58 8.28 -25.79
N ASP A 314 15.80 8.02 -25.33
CA ASP A 314 16.79 7.21 -26.04
C ASP A 314 16.52 5.70 -25.86
N GLU A 315 16.37 5.26 -24.61
CA GLU A 315 16.18 3.83 -24.28
C GLU A 315 14.71 3.44 -24.39
N MET A 316 13.82 4.35 -24.00
CA MET A 316 12.40 4.06 -23.91
C MET A 316 11.60 4.55 -25.11
N ARG A 317 12.18 5.23 -26.10
CA ARG A 317 11.50 5.76 -27.30
C ARG A 317 10.16 6.46 -26.98
N ALA A 318 10.11 7.17 -25.85
CA ALA A 318 8.94 7.90 -25.40
C ALA A 318 9.12 9.40 -25.65
N GLU A 319 8.01 10.10 -25.82
CA GLU A 319 8.00 11.55 -25.92
C GLU A 319 8.11 12.16 -24.53
N VAL A 320 9.04 13.08 -24.35
CA VAL A 320 9.25 13.78 -23.07
C VAL A 320 8.79 15.21 -23.22
N THR A 321 7.78 15.59 -22.45
CA THR A 321 7.26 16.96 -22.39
C THR A 321 7.65 17.58 -21.06
N ASP A 322 8.25 18.76 -21.13
CA ASP A 322 8.59 19.54 -19.94
C ASP A 322 7.42 20.45 -19.57
N ILE A 323 7.03 20.48 -18.29
CA ILE A 323 6.12 21.52 -17.78
C ILE A 323 6.89 22.37 -16.77
N ALA A 324 7.02 23.66 -17.10
CA ALA A 324 7.59 24.67 -16.21
C ALA A 324 6.48 25.25 -15.33
N TRP A 325 6.76 25.42 -14.03
CA TRP A 325 5.79 25.90 -13.02
C TRP A 325 6.30 27.06 -12.20
#